data_AF-A0A3D2W372-F1
#
_entry.id   AF-A0A3D2W372-F1
#
_cell.length_a   1.000
_cell.length_b   1.000
_cell.length_c   1.000
_cell.angle_alpha   90.00
_cell.angle_beta   90.00
_cell.angle_gamma   90.00
#
_symmetry.space_group_name_H-M   'P 1'
#
loop_
_entity.id
_entity.type
_entity.pdbx_description
1 polymer ?
#
loop_
_entity_poly.entity_id
_entity_poly.type
_entity_poly.pdbx_seq_one_letter_code
_entity_poly.pdbx_strand_id
1 'polypeptide(L)'
;MKLLRILAVLLALSLMIGEGFRSWGQERPIPAWIDDQLMGALLIAGAWFVGQPTPARRALFTGAWGVSVGALYLSFFGKMLQPGGDYSSNIPGGVLTLLLGIAFAVSVAGFIASLALPFKFRE
;
A
#
# COMPACT_ATOMS: atom_id res chain seq x y z
N MET A 1 -4.47 -12.93 12.07
CA MET A 1 -3.96 -13.10 10.69
C MET A 1 -5.00 -12.99 9.60
N LYS A 2 -6.20 -13.61 9.68
CA LYS A 2 -7.24 -13.46 8.64
C LYS A 2 -7.59 -11.99 8.35
N LEU A 3 -7.90 -11.21 9.39
CA LEU A 3 -8.20 -9.77 9.25
C LEU A 3 -7.06 -9.01 8.57
N LEU A 4 -5.81 -9.22 8.99
CA LEU A 4 -4.65 -8.54 8.43
C LEU A 4 -4.46 -8.85 6.93
N ARG A 5 -4.76 -10.08 6.49
CA ARG A 5 -4.75 -10.45 5.06
C ARG A 5 -5.85 -9.72 4.29
N ILE A 6 -7.06 -9.62 4.85
CA ILE A 6 -8.17 -8.89 4.24
C ILE A 6 -7.81 -7.41 4.11
N LEU A 7 -7.28 -6.79 5.18
CA LEU A 7 -6.84 -5.41 5.16
C LEU A 7 -5.74 -5.16 4.12
N ALA A 8 -4.78 -6.08 3.97
CA ALA A 8 -3.76 -5.98 2.93
C ALA A 8 -4.36 -5.97 1.53
N VAL A 9 -5.32 -6.86 1.24
CA VAL A 9 -5.99 -6.92 -0.06
C VAL A 9 -6.86 -5.69 -0.31
N LEU A 10 -7.63 -5.24 0.68
CA LEU A 10 -8.45 -4.03 0.55
C LEU A 10 -7.58 -2.80 0.28
N LEU A 11 -6.49 -2.65 1.03
CA LEU A 11 -5.55 -1.56 0.83
C LEU A 11 -4.91 -1.63 -0.57
N ALA A 12 -4.42 -2.80 -0.97
CA ALA A 12 -3.84 -3.01 -2.29
C ALA A 12 -4.79 -2.62 -3.41
N LEU A 13 -6.03 -3.12 -3.38
CA LEU A 13 -7.04 -2.79 -4.38
C LEU A 13 -7.37 -1.29 -4.39
N SER A 14 -7.47 -0.67 -3.21
CA SER A 14 -7.73 0.77 -3.12
C SER A 14 -6.61 1.62 -3.74
N LEU A 15 -5.35 1.21 -3.56
CA LEU A 15 -4.19 1.89 -4.13
C LEU A 15 -4.13 1.70 -5.64
N MET A 16 -4.29 0.45 -6.10
CA MET A 16 -4.25 0.12 -7.53
C MET A 16 -5.36 0.81 -8.31
N ILE A 17 -6.59 0.77 -7.80
CA ILE A 17 -7.76 1.42 -8.42
C ILE A 17 -7.67 2.93 -8.29
N GLY A 18 -7.28 3.42 -7.10
CA GLY A 18 -7.09 4.86 -6.86
C GLY A 18 -6.07 5.45 -7.82
N GLU A 19 -4.97 4.76 -8.07
CA GLU A 19 -3.96 5.17 -9.02
C GLU A 19 -4.44 5.12 -10.47
N GLY A 20 -5.16 4.07 -10.84
CA GLY A 20 -5.78 3.94 -12.15
C GLY A 20 -6.74 5.10 -12.43
N PHE A 21 -7.62 5.43 -11.48
CA PHE A 21 -8.53 6.57 -11.59
C PHE A 21 -7.78 7.90 -11.61
N ARG A 22 -6.78 8.06 -10.73
CA ARG A 22 -5.96 9.27 -10.61
C ARG A 22 -5.25 9.61 -11.91
N SER A 23 -4.74 8.58 -12.61
CA SER A 23 -3.93 8.71 -13.81
C SER A 23 -4.74 8.63 -15.12
N TRP A 24 -6.02 8.29 -15.06
CA TRP A 24 -6.83 8.11 -16.25
C TRP A 24 -6.95 9.39 -17.07
N GLY A 25 -6.48 9.38 -18.32
CA GLY A 25 -6.52 10.55 -19.19
C GLY A 25 -5.56 11.68 -18.78
N GLN A 26 -4.62 11.40 -17.87
CA GLN A 26 -3.59 12.34 -17.42
C GLN A 26 -2.24 11.98 -18.06
N GLU A 27 -1.45 12.96 -18.49
CA GLU A 27 -0.13 12.73 -19.09
C GLU A 27 0.93 12.47 -18.02
N ARG A 28 0.87 11.28 -17.41
CA ARG A 28 1.77 10.90 -16.32
C ARG A 28 2.81 9.89 -16.79
N PRO A 29 4.07 10.04 -16.33
CA PRO A 29 5.14 9.12 -16.72
C PRO A 29 4.85 7.71 -16.16
N ILE A 30 5.21 6.69 -16.95
CA ILE A 30 4.89 5.30 -16.63
C ILE A 30 5.39 4.84 -15.23
N PRO A 31 6.60 5.20 -14.79
CA PRO A 31 7.06 4.82 -13.46
C PRO A 31 6.17 5.33 -12.30
N ALA A 32 5.42 6.42 -12.51
CA ALA A 32 4.62 7.06 -11.46
C ALA A 32 3.22 6.45 -11.25
N TRP A 33 2.85 5.42 -12.02
CA TRP A 33 1.66 4.60 -11.77
C TRP A 33 2.02 3.13 -11.49
N ILE A 34 3.14 2.63 -12.02
CA ILE A 34 3.58 1.23 -11.84
C ILE A 34 3.94 0.95 -10.38
N ASP A 35 4.49 1.91 -9.65
CA ASP A 35 4.87 1.75 -8.25
C ASP A 35 3.68 1.33 -7.37
N ASP A 36 2.52 1.96 -7.52
CA ASP A 36 1.29 1.59 -6.81
C ASP A 36 0.78 0.21 -7.21
N GLN A 37 0.94 -0.18 -8.49
CA GLN A 37 0.58 -1.52 -8.96
C GLN A 37 1.50 -2.60 -8.37
N LEU A 38 2.81 -2.33 -8.32
CA LEU A 38 3.79 -3.26 -7.74
C LEU A 38 3.61 -3.41 -6.23
N MET A 39 3.42 -2.29 -5.52
CA MET A 39 3.10 -2.29 -4.09
C MET A 39 1.82 -3.09 -3.81
N GLY A 40 0.75 -2.83 -4.56
CA GLY A 40 -0.52 -3.55 -4.43
C GLY A 40 -0.38 -5.05 -4.72
N ALA A 41 0.32 -5.41 -5.80
CA ALA A 41 0.59 -6.79 -6.15
C ALA A 41 1.38 -7.53 -5.06
N LEU A 42 2.39 -6.90 -4.45
CA LEU A 42 3.16 -7.46 -3.34
C LEU A 42 2.28 -7.70 -2.11
N LEU A 43 1.41 -6.75 -1.75
CA LEU A 43 0.46 -6.91 -0.64
C LEU A 43 -0.51 -8.07 -0.88
N ILE A 44 -1.06 -8.18 -2.09
CA ILE A 44 -1.97 -9.28 -2.47
C ILE A 44 -1.23 -10.62 -2.43
N ALA A 45 -0.04 -10.71 -3.05
CA ALA A 45 0.77 -11.92 -3.08
C ALA A 45 1.17 -12.34 -1.66
N GLY A 46 1.65 -11.40 -0.83
CA GLY A 46 1.95 -11.64 0.57
C GLY A 46 0.73 -12.15 1.33
N ALA A 47 -0.42 -11.50 1.18
CA ALA A 47 -1.67 -11.91 1.83
C ALA A 47 -2.13 -13.30 1.37
N TRP A 48 -1.93 -13.66 0.11
CA TRP A 48 -2.24 -14.98 -0.41
C TRP A 48 -1.33 -16.04 0.22
N PHE A 49 -0.02 -15.90 0.07
CA PHE A 49 0.96 -16.90 0.51
C PHE A 49 0.97 -17.10 2.01
N VAL A 50 0.81 -16.04 2.80
CA VAL A 50 0.81 -16.14 4.27
C VAL A 50 -0.37 -16.94 4.83
N GLY A 51 -1.34 -17.30 3.97
CA GLY A 51 -2.42 -18.23 4.30
C GLY A 51 -1.96 -19.64 4.65
N GLN A 52 -0.77 -20.06 4.19
CA GLN A 52 -0.13 -21.28 4.69
C GLN A 52 1.24 -20.93 5.32
N PRO A 53 1.33 -20.96 6.66
CA PRO A 53 2.39 -20.32 7.44
C PRO A 53 3.75 -20.99 7.25
N THR A 54 4.72 -20.28 6.68
CA THR A 54 6.15 -20.61 6.75
C THR A 54 6.95 -19.35 7.09
N PRO A 55 8.17 -19.46 7.64
CA PRO A 55 8.99 -18.28 7.96
C PRO A 55 9.19 -17.36 6.75
N ALA A 56 9.49 -17.94 5.57
CA ALA A 56 9.67 -17.19 4.33
C ALA A 56 8.40 -16.44 3.89
N ARG A 57 7.22 -17.08 3.99
CA ARG A 57 5.94 -16.46 3.62
C ARG A 57 5.54 -15.35 4.58
N ARG A 58 5.85 -15.50 5.87
CA ARG A 58 5.68 -14.44 6.87
C ARG A 58 6.60 -13.26 6.59
N ALA A 59 7.87 -13.53 6.27
CA ALA A 59 8.83 -12.50 5.90
C ALA A 59 8.37 -11.75 4.64
N LEU A 60 7.90 -12.45 3.61
CA LEU A 60 7.33 -11.84 2.41
C LEU A 60 6.13 -10.94 2.74
N PHE A 61 5.17 -11.42 3.54
CA PHE A 61 4.00 -10.62 3.90
C PHE A 61 4.35 -9.38 4.72
N THR A 62 5.30 -9.51 5.65
CA THR A 62 5.82 -8.38 6.44
C THR A 62 6.57 -7.40 5.55
N GLY A 63 7.41 -7.91 4.64
CA GLY A 63 8.13 -7.11 3.66
C GLY A 63 7.19 -6.34 2.74
N ALA A 64 6.07 -6.94 2.30
CA ALA A 64 5.06 -6.26 1.50
C ALA A 64 4.42 -5.07 2.22
N TRP A 65 4.09 -5.23 3.52
CA TRP A 65 3.66 -4.10 4.35
C TRP A 65 4.75 -3.03 4.47
N GLY A 66 6.02 -3.42 4.64
CA GLY A 66 7.15 -2.51 4.73
C GLY A 66 7.38 -1.70 3.44
N VAL A 67 7.28 -2.34 2.27
CA VAL A 67 7.30 -1.67 0.96
C VAL A 67 6.17 -0.63 0.89
N SER A 68 4.97 -1.00 1.36
CA SER A 68 3.84 -0.07 1.35
C SER A 68 4.05 1.14 2.26
N VAL A 69 4.62 0.94 3.45
CA VAL A 69 5.02 2.06 4.35
C VAL A 69 6.01 2.99 3.65
N GLY A 70 7.07 2.45 3.05
CA GLY A 70 8.10 3.26 2.40
C GLY A 70 7.58 4.07 1.21
N ALA A 71 6.80 3.43 0.32
CA ALA A 71 6.22 4.10 -0.85
C ALA A 71 5.23 5.20 -0.46
N LEU A 72 4.33 4.91 0.49
CA LEU A 72 3.34 5.87 0.95
C LEU A 72 3.93 7.02 1.77
N TYR A 73 5.02 6.78 2.50
CA TYR A 73 5.76 7.85 3.20
C TYR A 73 6.19 8.94 2.22
N LEU A 74 6.88 8.56 1.14
CA LEU A 74 7.36 9.51 0.13
C LEU A 74 6.19 10.24 -0.54
N SER A 75 5.12 9.52 -0.87
CA SER A 75 3.95 10.09 -1.56
C SER A 75 3.13 11.05 -0.69
N PHE A 76 2.91 10.70 0.59
CA PHE A 76 2.13 11.49 1.54
C PHE A 76 2.87 12.76 1.94
N PHE A 77 4.10 12.64 2.45
CA PHE A 77 4.86 13.79 2.93
C PHE A 77 5.29 14.69 1.76
N GLY A 78 5.57 14.14 0.58
CA GLY A 78 5.84 14.94 -0.61
C GLY A 78 4.70 15.91 -0.97
N LYS A 79 3.44 15.49 -0.80
CA LYS A 79 2.26 16.32 -1.05
C LYS A 79 1.94 17.27 0.10
N MET A 80 2.19 16.84 1.34
CA MET A 80 2.01 17.69 2.52
C MET A 80 2.98 18.88 2.51
N LEU A 81 4.21 18.68 2.02
CA LEU A 81 5.24 19.72 1.95
C LEU A 81 5.08 20.67 0.75
N GLN A 82 4.24 20.33 -0.23
CA GLN A 82 3.93 21.19 -1.37
C GLN A 82 2.41 21.34 -1.58
N PRO A 83 1.69 21.95 -0.63
CA PRO A 83 0.24 22.13 -0.75
C PRO A 83 -0.10 22.93 -2.02
N GLY A 84 -0.99 22.40 -2.86
CA GLY A 84 -1.43 23.09 -4.09
C GLY A 84 -0.53 22.88 -5.31
N GLY A 85 0.44 21.96 -5.26
CA GLY A 85 1.18 21.54 -6.45
C GLY A 85 0.25 21.00 -7.55
N ASP A 86 0.62 21.23 -8.81
CA ASP A 86 -0.10 20.67 -9.96
C ASP A 86 0.27 19.18 -10.12
N TYR A 87 -0.42 18.35 -9.34
CA TYR A 87 -0.36 16.92 -9.47
C TYR A 87 -1.40 16.54 -10.52
N SER A 88 -1.06 16.57 -11.81
CA SER A 88 -1.92 16.09 -12.90
C SER A 88 -2.72 14.86 -12.44
N SER A 89 -4.00 15.06 -12.12
CA SER A 89 -4.81 14.14 -11.32
C SER A 89 -6.29 14.46 -11.47
N ASN A 90 -7.10 13.40 -11.52
CA ASN A 90 -8.55 13.51 -11.43
C ASN A 90 -9.08 13.68 -9.99
N ILE A 91 -8.20 13.74 -8.99
CA ILE A 91 -8.56 13.84 -7.56
C ILE A 91 -8.05 15.18 -7.02
N PRO A 92 -8.89 15.97 -6.33
CA PRO A 92 -8.45 17.21 -5.70
C PRO A 92 -7.26 16.97 -4.74
N GLY A 93 -6.22 17.79 -4.82
CA GLY A 93 -4.95 17.56 -4.10
C GLY A 93 -5.10 17.40 -2.59
N GLY A 94 -5.99 18.18 -1.94
CA GLY A 94 -6.27 18.04 -0.51
C GLY A 94 -6.91 16.70 -0.15
N VAL A 95 -7.86 16.22 -0.98
CA VAL A 95 -8.51 14.92 -0.81
C VAL A 95 -7.51 13.79 -1.04
N LEU A 96 -6.68 13.89 -2.09
CA LEU A 96 -5.63 12.91 -2.38
C LEU A 96 -4.64 12.79 -1.21
N THR A 97 -4.22 13.92 -0.64
CA THR A 97 -3.29 13.95 0.49
C THR A 97 -3.89 13.28 1.73
N LEU A 98 -5.18 13.54 2.02
CA LEU A 98 -5.90 12.88 3.10
C LEU A 98 -5.98 11.36 2.90
N LEU A 99 -6.36 10.91 1.70
CA LEU A 99 -6.45 9.48 1.37
C LEU A 99 -5.10 8.78 1.53
N LEU A 100 -4.02 9.40 1.06
CA LEU A 100 -2.66 8.88 1.23
C LEU A 100 -2.24 8.83 2.69
N GLY A 101 -2.65 9.80 3.51
CA GLY A 101 -2.40 9.79 4.95
C GLY A 101 -3.10 8.63 5.66
N ILE A 102 -4.37 8.36 5.31
CA ILE A 102 -5.11 7.21 5.82
C ILE A 102 -4.43 5.90 5.38
N ALA A 103 -4.11 5.77 4.09
CA ALA A 103 -3.42 4.60 3.55
C ALA A 103 -2.09 4.36 4.26
N PHE A 104 -1.30 5.42 4.47
CA PHE A 104 -0.02 5.37 5.17
C PHE A 104 -0.18 4.88 6.61
N ALA A 105 -1.14 5.42 7.37
CA ALA A 105 -1.42 4.99 8.73
C ALA A 105 -1.84 3.51 8.79
N VAL A 106 -2.68 3.06 7.84
CA VAL A 106 -3.07 1.65 7.72
C VAL A 106 -1.86 0.78 7.39
N SER A 107 -0.95 1.22 6.52
CA SER A 107 0.28 0.48 6.19
C SER A 107 1.20 0.33 7.39
N VAL A 108 1.39 1.38 8.19
CA VAL A 108 2.20 1.34 9.42
C VAL A 108 1.57 0.36 10.42
N ALA A 109 0.27 0.48 10.66
CA ALA A 109 -0.45 -0.44 11.54
C ALA A 109 -0.37 -1.89 11.05
N GLY A 110 -0.50 -2.13 9.74
CA GLY A 110 -0.39 -3.44 9.12
C GLY A 110 1.00 -4.04 9.25
N PHE A 111 2.05 -3.23 9.03
CA PHE A 111 3.45 -3.63 9.22
C PHE A 111 3.72 -4.04 10.66
N ILE A 112 3.39 -3.19 11.63
CA ILE A 112 3.56 -3.49 13.06
C ILE A 112 2.78 -4.75 13.45
N ALA A 113 1.52 -4.88 13.00
CA ALA A 113 0.70 -6.05 13.27
C ALA A 113 1.30 -7.34 12.67
N SER A 114 1.93 -7.29 11.48
CA SER A 114 2.58 -8.47 10.88
C SER A 114 3.80 -8.95 11.67
N LEU A 115 4.49 -8.04 12.36
CA LEU A 115 5.61 -8.33 13.26
C LEU A 115 5.12 -8.86 14.62
N ALA A 116 4.13 -8.19 15.22
CA ALA A 116 3.68 -8.45 16.58
C ALA A 116 2.76 -9.67 16.72
N LEU A 117 1.92 -9.96 15.71
CA LEU A 117 0.95 -11.05 15.82
C LEU A 117 1.63 -12.41 15.69
N PRO A 118 1.32 -13.38 16.59
CA PRO A 118 1.93 -14.70 16.56
C PRO A 118 1.53 -15.48 15.31
N PHE A 119 2.51 -16.18 14.72
CA PHE A 119 2.32 -17.10 13.62
C PHE A 119 2.53 -18.54 14.13
N LYS A 120 1.49 -19.36 14.08
CA LYS A 120 1.63 -20.81 14.29
C LYS A 120 2.08 -21.42 12.98
N PHE A 121 3.31 -21.93 12.94
CA PHE A 121 3.75 -22.77 11.82
C PHE A 121 3.00 -24.11 11.91
N ARG A 122 2.58 -24.65 10.77
CA ARG A 122 2.13 -26.04 10.73
C ARG A 122 3.41 -26.89 10.70
N GLU A 123 3.59 -27.71 11.74
CA GLU A 123 4.58 -28.78 11.77
C GLU A 123 4.22 -29.88 10.76
#